data_AF-D9RAN7-F1
#
_entry.id   AF-D9RAN7-F1
#
_cell.length_a   1.000
_cell.length_b   1.000
_cell.length_c   1.000
_cell.angle_alpha   90.00
_cell.angle_beta   90.00
_cell.angle_gamma   90.00
#
_symmetry.space_group_name_H-M   'P 1'
#
loop_
_entity.id
_entity.type
_entity.pdbx_description
1 polymer ?
#
loop_
_entity_poly.entity_id
_entity_poly.type
_entity_poly.pdbx_seq_one_letter_code
_entity_poly.pdbx_strand_id
1 'polypeptide(L)'
;MITGVIRYQGGTLVVELPCGAYELAEHLGSIGIRSPASEILAHGTEQVEVKLAADEPIGAFILANLRDSDTLSGVNLACQEVNRVCPFGYEEFLDMLDPDPQAGFNRYAFYKPYETLPPSTAGGMKFILEESRRYHSTMENYRTVCEAEAAEDDRNIREVNRIMESGEDEWER
;
A
#
# COMPACT_ATOMS: atom_id res chain seq x y z
N MET A 1 10.55 2.64 -5.73
CA MET A 1 10.30 1.19 -5.54
C MET A 1 11.59 0.43 -5.83
N ILE A 2 11.69 -0.85 -5.48
CA ILE A 2 12.98 -1.45 -5.11
C ILE A 2 13.69 -2.09 -6.32
N THR A 3 14.93 -1.69 -6.60
CA THR A 3 15.82 -2.38 -7.53
C THR A 3 16.56 -3.50 -6.81
N GLY A 4 16.46 -4.73 -7.34
CA GLY A 4 17.20 -5.89 -6.87
C GLY A 4 18.30 -6.32 -7.83
N VAL A 5 19.51 -6.50 -7.31
CA VAL A 5 20.63 -7.16 -8.01
C VAL A 5 20.84 -8.53 -7.38
N ILE A 6 20.59 -9.58 -8.15
CA ILE A 6 20.64 -10.98 -7.71
C ILE A 6 21.73 -11.70 -8.49
N ARG A 7 22.66 -12.38 -7.80
CA ARG A 7 23.72 -13.16 -8.45
C ARG A 7 23.69 -14.62 -8.03
N TYR A 8 23.89 -15.49 -9.01
CA TYR A 8 23.93 -16.93 -8.82
C TYR A 8 24.84 -17.59 -9.85
N GLN A 9 25.81 -18.39 -9.40
CA GLN A 9 26.72 -19.18 -10.26
C GLN A 9 27.36 -18.38 -11.43
N GLY A 10 27.65 -17.09 -11.21
CA GLY A 10 28.23 -16.20 -12.23
C GLY A 10 27.20 -15.45 -13.10
N GLY A 11 25.92 -15.81 -13.03
CA GLY A 11 24.81 -15.03 -13.59
C GLY A 11 24.50 -13.81 -12.72
N THR A 12 24.08 -12.71 -13.36
CA THR A 12 23.58 -11.50 -12.67
C THR A 12 22.23 -11.14 -13.26
N LEU A 13 21.24 -10.98 -12.39
CA LEU A 13 19.91 -10.48 -12.69
C LEU A 13 19.75 -9.11 -12.04
N VAL A 14 19.24 -8.15 -12.79
CA VAL A 14 18.75 -6.88 -12.26
C VAL A 14 17.23 -6.88 -12.49
N VAL A 15 16.47 -6.65 -11.43
CA VAL A 15 15.00 -6.70 -11.46
C VAL A 15 14.43 -5.52 -10.67
N GLU A 16 13.36 -4.92 -11.18
CA GLU A 16 12.57 -3.94 -10.45
C GLU A 16 11.42 -4.63 -9.73
N LEU A 17 11.27 -4.34 -8.44
CA LEU A 17 10.15 -4.82 -7.62
C LEU A 17 9.16 -3.66 -7.39
N PRO A 18 7.85 -3.92 -7.52
CA PRO A 18 7.26 -5.21 -7.77
C PRO A 18 7.27 -5.57 -9.26
N CYS A 19 7.45 -6.86 -9.53
CA CYS A 19 7.18 -7.47 -10.83
C CYS A 19 6.11 -8.56 -10.69
N GLY A 20 5.60 -9.05 -11.81
CA GLY A 20 4.60 -10.15 -11.79
C GLY A 20 5.16 -11.39 -11.08
N ALA A 21 4.33 -12.16 -10.38
CA ALA A 21 4.81 -13.35 -9.67
C ALA A 21 5.45 -14.39 -10.61
N TYR A 22 4.85 -14.59 -11.80
CA TYR A 22 5.42 -15.45 -12.85
C TYR A 22 6.67 -14.84 -13.47
N GLU A 23 6.68 -13.52 -13.65
CA GLU A 23 7.82 -12.77 -14.19
C GLU A 23 9.04 -12.88 -13.27
N LEU A 24 8.87 -12.79 -11.95
CA LEU A 24 9.95 -12.98 -10.98
C LEU A 24 10.56 -14.38 -11.11
N ALA A 25 9.73 -15.41 -11.26
CA ALA A 25 10.20 -16.79 -11.45
C ALA A 25 10.96 -16.97 -12.77
N GLU A 26 10.48 -16.38 -13.86
CA GLU A 26 11.16 -16.38 -15.16
C GLU A 26 12.51 -15.65 -15.09
N HIS A 27 12.55 -14.47 -14.46
CA HIS A 27 13.76 -13.70 -14.24
C HIS A 27 14.80 -14.48 -13.44
N LEU A 28 14.42 -15.09 -12.31
CA LEU A 28 15.31 -15.97 -11.53
C LEU A 28 15.79 -17.17 -12.37
N GLY A 29 14.89 -17.74 -13.17
CA GLY A 29 15.19 -18.83 -14.09
C GLY A 29 16.22 -18.48 -15.17
N SER A 30 16.31 -17.20 -15.57
CA SER A 30 17.26 -16.73 -16.57
C SER A 30 18.73 -16.81 -16.11
N ILE A 31 18.97 -16.74 -14.80
CA ILE A 31 20.29 -16.90 -14.18
C ILE A 31 20.50 -18.31 -13.58
N GLY A 32 19.59 -19.24 -13.84
CA GLY A 32 19.72 -20.65 -13.44
C GLY A 32 19.12 -20.99 -12.07
N ILE A 33 18.47 -20.05 -11.38
CA ILE A 33 17.76 -20.34 -10.14
C ILE A 33 16.41 -21.02 -10.48
N ARG A 34 16.19 -22.22 -9.94
CA ARG A 34 14.94 -22.99 -10.13
C ARG A 34 14.05 -23.03 -8.89
N SER A 35 14.59 -22.66 -7.74
CA SER A 35 13.82 -22.55 -6.51
C SER A 35 12.81 -21.39 -6.60
N PRO A 36 11.61 -21.54 -6.01
CA PRO A 36 10.64 -20.45 -5.91
C PRO A 36 11.22 -19.22 -5.19
N ALA A 37 10.78 -18.02 -5.59
CA ALA A 37 11.17 -16.77 -4.93
C ALA A 37 10.77 -16.70 -3.44
N SER A 38 9.80 -17.52 -3.01
CA SER A 38 9.40 -17.68 -1.61
C SER A 38 10.41 -18.47 -0.77
N GLU A 39 11.41 -19.09 -1.39
CA GLU A 39 12.50 -19.80 -0.72
C GLU A 39 13.83 -19.03 -0.76
N ILE A 40 13.87 -17.91 -1.50
CA ILE A 40 15.06 -17.08 -1.62
C ILE A 40 14.99 -15.94 -0.62
N LEU A 41 15.90 -15.93 0.35
CA LEU A 41 15.99 -14.87 1.35
C LEU A 41 16.33 -13.53 0.68
N ALA A 42 15.67 -12.47 1.12
CA ALA A 42 15.86 -11.12 0.59
C ALA A 42 17.24 -10.54 0.94
N HIS A 43 17.87 -11.03 2.01
CA HIS A 43 19.27 -10.73 2.35
C HIS A 43 20.29 -11.59 1.60
N GLY A 44 19.82 -12.57 0.82
CA GLY A 44 20.66 -13.54 0.14
C GLY A 44 21.19 -14.63 1.07
N THR A 45 21.99 -15.52 0.48
CA THR A 45 22.70 -16.62 1.13
C THR A 45 24.11 -16.72 0.56
N GLU A 46 24.93 -17.65 1.04
CA GLU A 46 26.23 -17.94 0.43
C GLU A 46 26.12 -18.37 -1.05
N GLN A 47 24.99 -18.95 -1.45
CA GLN A 47 24.77 -19.44 -2.81
C GLN A 47 24.13 -18.38 -3.71
N VAL A 48 23.27 -17.52 -3.16
CA VAL A 48 22.53 -16.49 -3.90
C VAL A 48 22.82 -15.13 -3.27
N GLU A 49 23.63 -14.31 -3.94
CA GLU A 49 23.85 -12.93 -3.48
C GLU A 49 22.63 -12.09 -3.86
N VAL A 50 22.05 -11.37 -2.90
CA VAL A 50 20.94 -10.44 -3.14
C VAL A 50 21.32 -9.08 -2.60
N LYS A 51 21.18 -8.04 -3.42
CA LYS A 51 21.33 -6.64 -3.03
C LYS A 51 20.10 -5.88 -3.45
N LEU A 52 19.41 -5.27 -2.49
CA LEU A 52 18.22 -4.47 -2.71
C LEU A 52 18.53 -3.00 -2.45
N ALA A 53 18.06 -2.12 -3.32
CA ALA A 53 18.18 -0.68 -3.20
C ALA A 53 16.84 -0.02 -3.51
N ALA A 54 16.60 1.15 -2.93
CA ALA A 54 15.39 1.91 -3.15
C ALA A 54 15.72 3.38 -3.38
N ASP A 55 15.13 3.96 -4.41
CA ASP A 55 15.29 5.38 -4.74
C ASP A 55 14.16 6.26 -4.18
N GLU A 56 13.09 5.65 -3.68
CA GLU A 56 11.93 6.35 -3.13
C GLU A 56 11.79 6.09 -1.62
N PRO A 57 11.24 7.06 -0.85
CA PRO A 57 11.08 6.93 0.59
C PRO A 57 10.31 5.68 1.02
N ILE A 58 9.26 5.31 0.29
CA ILE A 58 8.47 4.12 0.59
C ILE A 58 9.28 2.83 0.42
N GLY A 59 10.10 2.74 -0.63
CA GLY A 59 10.97 1.58 -0.84
C GLY A 59 12.05 1.50 0.23
N ALA A 60 12.61 2.65 0.63
CA ALA A 60 13.57 2.72 1.71
C ALA A 60 12.96 2.26 3.04
N PHE A 61 11.71 2.67 3.33
CA PHE A 61 10.97 2.22 4.52
C PHE A 61 10.73 0.70 4.52
N ILE A 62 10.33 0.14 3.37
CA ILE A 62 10.16 -1.32 3.22
C ILE A 62 11.48 -2.04 3.50
N LEU A 63 12.59 -1.59 2.91
CA LEU A 63 13.91 -2.20 3.12
C LEU A 63 14.41 -2.04 4.56
N ALA A 64 14.12 -0.92 5.22
CA ALA A 64 14.49 -0.70 6.63
C ALA A 64 13.76 -1.66 7.59
N ASN A 65 12.59 -2.17 7.19
CA ASN A 65 11.80 -3.12 7.98
C ASN A 65 12.11 -4.58 7.66
N LEU A 66 13.02 -4.86 6.72
CA LEU A 66 13.37 -6.21 6.29
C LEU A 66 13.95 -7.03 7.45
N ARG A 67 13.51 -8.28 7.59
CA ARG A 67 14.03 -9.26 8.54
C ARG A 67 14.81 -10.36 7.82
N ASP A 68 15.71 -11.02 8.55
CA ASP A 68 16.52 -12.14 8.05
C ASP A 68 15.69 -13.28 7.43
N SER A 69 14.46 -13.49 7.92
CA SER A 69 13.54 -14.51 7.42
C SER A 69 12.69 -14.07 6.22
N ASP A 70 12.74 -12.80 5.82
CA ASP A 70 11.97 -12.30 4.70
C ASP A 70 12.55 -12.79 3.37
N THR A 71 11.67 -12.98 2.40
CA THR A 71 12.00 -13.59 1.11
C THR A 71 11.79 -12.59 -0.02
N LEU A 72 12.42 -12.83 -1.17
CA LEU A 72 12.19 -12.01 -2.36
C LEU A 72 10.71 -11.94 -2.75
N SER A 73 9.99 -13.07 -2.63
CA SER A 73 8.53 -13.07 -2.84
C SER A 73 7.79 -12.20 -1.83
N GLY A 74 8.23 -12.17 -0.57
CA GLY A 74 7.65 -11.32 0.47
C GLY A 74 7.84 -9.83 0.17
N VAL A 75 9.06 -9.44 -0.24
CA VAL A 75 9.36 -8.05 -0.64
C VAL A 75 8.55 -7.66 -1.87
N ASN A 76 8.50 -8.53 -2.88
CA ASN A 76 7.71 -8.30 -4.09
C ASN A 76 6.23 -8.08 -3.76
N LEU A 77 5.65 -8.96 -2.94
CA LEU A 77 4.24 -8.85 -2.53
C LEU A 77 3.97 -7.59 -1.70
N ALA A 78 4.87 -7.22 -0.78
CA ALA A 78 4.76 -5.99 -0.01
C ALA A 78 4.72 -4.76 -0.94
N CYS A 79 5.62 -4.69 -1.92
CA CYS A 79 5.62 -3.58 -2.88
C CYS A 79 4.35 -3.56 -3.76
N GLN A 80 3.86 -4.73 -4.18
CA GLN A 80 2.60 -4.83 -4.94
C GLN A 80 1.42 -4.30 -4.13
N GLU A 81 1.31 -4.71 -2.87
CA GLU A 81 0.20 -4.32 -2.01
C GLU A 81 0.24 -2.83 -1.70
N VAL A 82 1.42 -2.28 -1.39
CA VAL A 82 1.60 -0.84 -1.18
C VAL A 82 1.17 -0.05 -2.42
N ASN A 83 1.59 -0.45 -3.62
CA ASN A 83 1.14 0.19 -4.86
C ASN A 83 -0.37 0.11 -5.07
N ARG A 84 -0.98 -1.02 -4.72
CA ARG A 84 -2.41 -1.24 -4.86
C ARG A 84 -3.20 -0.30 -3.97
N VAL A 85 -2.75 -0.08 -2.74
CA VAL A 85 -3.46 0.74 -1.75
C VAL A 85 -3.13 2.23 -1.85
N CYS A 86 -2.00 2.58 -2.48
CA CYS A 86 -1.50 3.94 -2.65
C CYS A 86 -1.39 4.37 -4.14
N PRO A 87 -2.48 4.43 -4.90
CA PRO A 87 -2.43 4.72 -6.35
C PRO A 87 -2.00 6.16 -6.69
N PHE A 88 -2.08 7.10 -5.74
CA PHE A 88 -1.81 8.52 -5.97
C PHE A 88 -0.55 9.05 -5.27
N GLY A 89 0.24 8.16 -4.67
CA GLY A 89 1.43 8.51 -3.90
C GLY A 89 1.42 7.91 -2.50
N TYR A 90 2.57 7.96 -1.85
CA TYR A 90 2.83 7.23 -0.60
C TYR A 90 2.86 8.11 0.65
N GLU A 91 2.73 9.43 0.51
CA GLU A 91 2.93 10.39 1.60
C GLU A 91 1.97 10.14 2.78
N GLU A 92 0.68 9.97 2.49
CA GLU A 92 -0.33 9.68 3.52
C GLU A 92 -0.11 8.32 4.19
N PHE A 93 0.35 7.33 3.43
CA PHE A 93 0.65 6.03 3.97
C PHE A 93 1.94 6.03 4.81
N LEU A 94 2.95 6.79 4.41
CA LEU A 94 4.16 7.00 5.21
C LEU A 94 3.85 7.77 6.50
N ASP A 95 3.00 8.80 6.45
CA ASP A 95 2.53 9.53 7.62
C ASP A 95 1.76 8.62 8.60
N MET A 96 1.18 7.51 8.13
CA MET A 96 0.58 6.47 8.96
C MET A 96 1.65 5.55 9.59
N LEU A 97 2.59 5.08 8.78
CA LEU A 97 3.57 4.06 9.16
C LEU A 97 4.64 4.60 10.13
N ASP A 98 5.12 5.81 9.87
CA ASP A 98 6.18 6.48 10.63
C ASP A 98 5.81 7.97 10.80
N PRO A 99 4.84 8.27 11.67
CA PRO A 99 4.37 9.63 11.86
C PRO A 99 5.49 10.51 12.43
N ASP A 100 5.93 11.52 11.67
CA ASP A 100 6.89 12.51 12.15
C ASP A 100 6.20 13.46 13.17
N PRO A 101 6.57 13.44 14.46
CA PRO A 101 5.99 14.31 15.46
C PRO A 101 6.37 15.79 15.29
N GLN A 102 7.39 16.08 14.48
CA GLN A 102 7.83 17.45 14.17
C GLN A 102 7.23 17.97 12.87
N ALA A 103 6.65 17.10 12.04
CA ALA A 103 5.90 17.52 10.87
C ALA A 103 4.67 18.31 11.35
N GLY A 104 4.60 19.59 10.99
CA GLY A 104 3.48 20.45 11.35
C GLY A 104 2.13 19.98 10.79
N PHE A 105 2.14 19.02 9.87
CA PHE A 105 0.95 18.41 9.30
C PHE A 105 1.19 16.92 9.01
N ASN A 106 0.44 16.05 9.69
CA ASN A 106 0.34 14.63 9.37
C ASN A 106 -0.94 14.41 8.56
N ARG A 107 -0.81 14.06 7.27
CA ARG A 107 -1.96 13.91 6.38
C ARG A 107 -2.88 12.78 6.84
N TYR A 108 -2.29 11.70 7.37
CA TYR A 108 -3.03 10.54 7.85
C TYR A 108 -3.88 10.83 9.11
N ALA A 109 -3.52 11.85 9.90
CA ALA A 109 -4.26 12.20 11.12
C ALA A 109 -5.74 12.50 10.86
N PHE A 110 -6.08 13.01 9.67
CA PHE A 110 -7.46 13.23 9.23
C PHE A 110 -8.26 11.92 9.17
N TYR A 111 -7.62 10.81 8.79
CA TYR A 111 -8.28 9.52 8.56
C TYR A 111 -8.41 8.66 9.82
N LYS A 112 -7.77 9.04 10.94
CA LYS A 112 -7.82 8.28 12.21
C LYS A 112 -9.23 7.90 12.68
N PRO A 113 -10.26 8.77 12.58
CA PRO A 113 -11.62 8.40 12.99
C PRO A 113 -12.23 7.22 12.21
N TYR A 114 -11.70 6.90 11.02
CA TYR A 114 -12.19 5.84 10.15
C TYR A 114 -11.40 4.52 10.31
N GLU A 115 -10.42 4.47 11.21
CA GLU A 115 -9.66 3.25 11.51
C GLU A 115 -10.53 2.22 12.24
N THR A 116 -10.60 1.01 11.70
CA THR A 116 -11.32 -0.12 12.31
C THR A 116 -10.42 -1.28 12.71
N LEU A 117 -9.19 -1.32 12.19
CA LEU A 117 -8.21 -2.36 12.46
C LEU A 117 -7.11 -1.83 13.40
N PRO A 118 -6.66 -2.63 14.38
CA PRO A 118 -5.56 -2.23 15.24
C PRO A 118 -4.23 -2.19 14.45
N PRO A 119 -3.24 -1.40 14.91
CA PRO A 119 -1.89 -1.44 14.34
C PRO A 119 -1.27 -2.84 14.40
N SER A 120 -0.52 -3.19 13.35
CA SER A 120 0.22 -4.45 13.29
C SER A 120 1.26 -4.54 14.39
N THR A 121 1.39 -5.74 14.98
CA THR A 121 2.47 -6.10 15.91
C THR A 121 3.53 -6.98 15.24
N ALA A 122 3.40 -7.21 13.94
CA ALA A 122 4.37 -7.99 13.18
C ALA A 122 5.65 -7.16 12.93
N GLY A 123 6.64 -7.77 12.29
CA GLY A 123 7.70 -7.02 11.61
C GLY A 123 8.10 -7.75 10.35
N GLY A 124 9.10 -7.25 9.64
CA GLY A 124 9.41 -7.77 8.32
C GLY A 124 8.34 -7.39 7.30
N MET A 125 8.29 -8.14 6.21
CA MET A 125 7.31 -7.91 5.14
C MET A 125 5.86 -8.13 5.60
N LYS A 126 5.65 -8.96 6.62
CA LYS A 126 4.32 -9.15 7.22
C LYS A 126 3.75 -7.87 7.82
N PHE A 127 4.58 -7.05 8.47
CA PHE A 127 4.15 -5.75 9.00
C PHE A 127 3.68 -4.82 7.88
N ILE A 128 4.46 -4.72 6.80
CA ILE A 128 4.10 -3.89 5.65
C ILE A 128 2.75 -4.32 5.05
N LEU A 129 2.52 -5.63 4.91
CA LEU A 129 1.27 -6.17 4.37
C LEU A 129 0.07 -5.88 5.29
N GLU A 130 0.22 -6.09 6.60
CA GLU A 130 -0.85 -5.82 7.57
C GLU A 130 -1.18 -4.33 7.66
N GLU A 131 -0.18 -3.46 7.66
CA GLU A 131 -0.41 -2.01 7.66
C GLU A 131 -1.00 -1.52 6.33
N SER A 132 -0.60 -2.08 5.18
CA SER A 132 -1.23 -1.78 3.89
C SER A 132 -2.72 -2.12 3.91
N ARG A 133 -3.09 -3.27 4.51
CA ARG A 133 -4.49 -3.66 4.70
C ARG A 133 -5.23 -2.71 5.66
N ARG A 134 -4.59 -2.29 6.74
CA ARG A 134 -5.14 -1.32 7.70
C ARG A 134 -5.43 0.02 7.04
N TYR A 135 -4.47 0.53 6.27
CA TYR A 135 -4.62 1.75 5.48
C TYR A 135 -5.77 1.62 4.47
N HIS A 136 -5.78 0.55 3.68
CA HIS A 136 -6.83 0.31 2.69
C HIS A 136 -8.23 0.30 3.31
N SER A 137 -8.42 -0.45 4.39
CA SER A 137 -9.69 -0.50 5.10
C SER A 137 -10.11 0.87 5.63
N THR A 138 -9.17 1.68 6.11
CA THR A 138 -9.43 3.03 6.60
C THR A 138 -9.91 3.95 5.47
N MET A 139 -9.26 3.88 4.30
CA MET A 139 -9.65 4.64 3.12
C MET A 139 -11.03 4.22 2.58
N GLU A 140 -11.35 2.92 2.60
CA GLU A 140 -12.67 2.43 2.20
C GLU A 140 -13.77 2.88 3.16
N ASN A 141 -13.51 2.87 4.46
CA ASN A 141 -14.45 3.37 5.47
C ASN A 141 -14.71 4.87 5.27
N TYR A 142 -13.65 5.66 5.07
CA TYR A 142 -13.76 7.08 4.76
C TYR A 142 -14.63 7.32 3.52
N ARG A 143 -14.34 6.63 2.41
CA ARG A 143 -15.13 6.72 1.17
C ARG A 143 -16.61 6.40 1.43
N THR A 144 -16.89 5.35 2.19
CA THR A 144 -18.25 4.93 2.52
C THR A 144 -19.01 6.01 3.28
N VAL A 145 -18.36 6.69 4.23
CA VAL A 145 -18.97 7.82 4.97
C VAL A 145 -19.25 8.98 4.04
N CYS A 146 -18.29 9.38 3.20
CA CYS A 146 -18.51 10.46 2.23
C CYS A 146 -19.66 10.17 1.25
N GLU A 147 -19.77 8.93 0.77
CA GLU A 147 -20.86 8.52 -0.12
C GLU A 147 -22.23 8.57 0.60
N ALA A 148 -22.27 8.19 1.88
CA ALA A 148 -23.49 8.27 2.68
C ALA A 148 -23.94 9.72 2.93
N GLU A 149 -22.99 10.61 3.27
CA GLU A 149 -23.23 12.04 3.47
C GLU A 149 -23.70 12.71 2.16
N ALA A 150 -23.04 12.45 1.04
CA ALA A 150 -23.45 12.98 -0.26
C ALA A 150 -24.87 12.51 -0.66
N ALA A 151 -25.21 11.25 -0.38
CA ALA A 151 -26.54 10.73 -0.64
C ALA A 151 -27.61 11.35 0.29
N GLU A 152 -27.24 11.76 1.50
CA GLU A 152 -28.14 12.48 2.41
C GLU A 152 -28.37 13.91 1.96
N ASP A 153 -27.32 14.62 1.56
CA ASP A 153 -27.42 15.97 1.00
C ASP A 153 -28.30 16.00 -0.24
N ASP A 154 -28.13 15.03 -1.16
CA ASP A 154 -28.98 14.87 -2.34
C ASP A 154 -30.46 14.65 -1.98
N ARG A 155 -30.74 13.89 -0.91
CA ARG A 155 -32.11 13.69 -0.41
C ARG A 155 -32.69 15.00 0.15
N ASN A 156 -31.91 15.71 0.96
CA ASN A 156 -32.32 16.97 1.57
C ASN A 156 -32.62 18.03 0.50
N ILE A 157 -31.77 18.15 -0.52
CA ILE A 157 -31.99 19.08 -1.65
C ILE A 157 -33.28 18.74 -2.39
N ARG A 158 -33.55 17.46 -2.67
CA ARG A 158 -34.81 17.03 -3.33
C ARG A 158 -36.04 17.31 -2.49
N GLU A 159 -35.95 17.17 -1.17
CA GLU A 159 -37.05 17.47 -0.26
C GLU A 159 -37.34 18.97 -0.21
N VAL A 160 -36.30 19.82 -0.08
CA VAL A 160 -36.45 21.28 -0.12
C VAL A 160 -37.06 21.73 -1.44
N ASN A 161 -36.59 21.21 -2.58
CA ASN A 161 -37.16 21.53 -3.89
C ASN A 161 -38.64 21.14 -3.99
N ARG A 162 -39.01 19.95 -3.50
CA ARG A 162 -40.41 19.52 -3.47
C ARG A 162 -41.29 20.46 -2.63
N ILE A 163 -40.79 20.92 -1.48
CA ILE A 163 -41.52 21.85 -0.62
C ILE A 163 -41.71 23.19 -1.33
N MET A 164 -40.68 23.72 -1.97
CA MET A 164 -40.78 24.98 -2.73
C MET A 164 -41.79 24.89 -3.88
N GLU A 165 -41.73 23.82 -4.69
CA GLU A 165 -42.69 23.58 -5.78
C GLU A 165 -44.13 23.48 -5.26
N SER A 166 -44.36 22.78 -4.14
CA SER A 166 -45.70 22.66 -3.55
C SER A 166 -46.22 23.95 -2.92
N GLY A 167 -45.32 24.86 -2.50
CA GLY A 167 -45.68 26.15 -1.93
C GLY A 167 -46.08 27.17 -3.00
N GLU A 168 -45.46 27.15 -4.18
CA GLU A 168 -45.82 28.03 -5.30
C GLU A 168 -47.26 27.79 -5.80
N ASP A 169 -47.73 26.54 -5.82
CA ASP A 169 -49.11 26.15 -6.18
C ASP A 169 -50.20 26.65 -5.22
N GLU A 170 -49.83 27.08 -4.00
CA GLU A 170 -50.75 27.62 -2.99
C GLU A 170 -50.89 29.15 -3.08
N TRP A 171 -49.89 29.87 -3.60
CA TRP A 171 -49.92 31.33 -3.78
C TRP A 171 -50.52 31.78 -5.13
N GLU A 172 -50.60 30.89 -6.12
CA GLU A 172 -51.21 31.15 -7.42
C GLU A 172 -52.73 30.89 -7.48
N ARG A 173 -53.38 30.59 -6.34
CA ARG A 173 -54.82 30.30 -6.24
C ARG A 173 -55.59 31.38 -5.48
#